data_AF-A0A4Q0YZ60-F1
#
_entry.id   AF-A0A4Q0YZ60-F1
#
_cell.length_a   1.000
_cell.length_b   1.000
_cell.length_c   1.000
_cell.angle_alpha   90.00
_cell.angle_beta   90.00
_cell.angle_gamma   90.00
#
_symmetry.space_group_name_H-M   'P 1'
#
loop_
_entity.id
_entity.type
_entity.pdbx_description
1 polymer ?
#
loop_
_entity_poly.entity_id
_entity_poly.type
_entity_poly.pdbx_seq_one_letter_code
_entity_poly.pdbx_strand_id
1 'polypeptide(L)'
;MAGSAEATSLPSGSVDLITAAQAFHWFNNAESQKEFRRILRPDGLVAVIWNKRDLRSAFHRDYDNLLKQYASDYAKVTHLQIKDAEVEAFFAHFEGKEIFPHHQQMDFEQLLGRLRSSSYCPDEGSEAYSTLTKAMKALFEKYKQKGFLSFEYQTCVYLGKM
;
A
#
# COMPACT_ATOMS: atom_id res chain seq x y z
N MET A 1 9.85 -24.69 -0.47
CA MET A 1 8.67 -24.70 -1.36
C MET A 1 8.21 -23.27 -1.56
N ALA A 2 7.79 -22.92 -2.77
CA ALA A 2 7.13 -21.65 -3.04
C ALA A 2 5.61 -21.83 -2.80
N GLY A 3 4.96 -20.84 -2.21
CA GLY A 3 3.51 -20.79 -2.04
C GLY A 3 2.96 -19.46 -2.57
N SER A 4 1.71 -19.47 -3.03
CA SER A 4 0.96 -18.28 -3.45
C SER A 4 -0.32 -18.16 -2.64
N ALA A 5 -1.08 -17.07 -2.82
CA ALA A 5 -2.37 -16.90 -2.17
C ALA A 5 -3.40 -17.95 -2.61
N GLU A 6 -3.26 -18.45 -3.84
CA GLU A 6 -4.09 -19.49 -4.46
C GLU A 6 -3.65 -20.91 -4.06
N ALA A 7 -2.41 -21.07 -3.58
CA ALA A 7 -1.84 -22.36 -3.19
C ALA A 7 -0.77 -22.17 -2.11
N THR A 8 -1.19 -22.14 -0.85
CA THR A 8 -0.32 -21.82 0.28
C THR A 8 0.55 -22.97 0.75
N SER A 9 0.23 -24.21 0.33
CA SER A 9 0.79 -25.48 0.86
C SER A 9 0.51 -25.76 2.34
N LEU A 10 -0.29 -24.93 3.02
CA LEU A 10 -0.65 -25.13 4.43
C LEU A 10 -1.70 -26.24 4.58
N PRO A 11 -1.74 -26.96 5.73
CA PRO A 11 -2.79 -27.94 6.01
C PRO A 11 -4.18 -27.28 6.08
N SER A 12 -5.22 -28.06 5.80
CA SER A 12 -6.60 -27.58 5.91
C SER A 12 -6.96 -27.29 7.38
N GLY A 13 -7.75 -26.25 7.64
CA GLY A 13 -8.17 -25.87 9.01
C GLY A 13 -7.01 -25.60 9.98
N SER A 14 -5.91 -25.04 9.49
CA SER A 14 -4.69 -24.85 10.27
C SER A 14 -4.47 -23.41 10.76
N VAL A 15 -5.18 -22.42 10.20
CA VAL A 15 -4.99 -21.01 10.54
C VAL A 15 -6.26 -20.36 11.07
N ASP A 16 -6.10 -19.46 12.03
CA ASP A 16 -7.20 -18.66 12.61
C ASP A 16 -7.37 -17.31 11.90
N LEU A 17 -6.30 -16.79 11.30
CA LEU A 17 -6.27 -15.50 10.63
C LEU A 17 -5.35 -15.54 9.40
N ILE A 18 -5.85 -15.04 8.28
CA ILE A 18 -5.06 -14.75 7.09
C ILE A 18 -4.93 -13.24 6.94
N THR A 19 -3.73 -12.74 6.69
CA THR A 19 -3.50 -11.31 6.44
C THR A 19 -2.89 -11.09 5.06
N ALA A 20 -3.42 -10.13 4.30
CA ALA A 20 -2.85 -9.66 3.05
C ALA A 20 -2.53 -8.16 3.14
N ALA A 21 -1.28 -7.80 3.41
CA ALA A 21 -0.85 -6.41 3.53
C ALA A 21 -0.24 -5.92 2.22
N GLN A 22 -0.95 -5.06 1.49
CA GLN A 22 -0.64 -4.57 0.12
C GLN A 22 -0.65 -5.64 -0.99
N ALA A 23 -0.61 -6.94 -0.68
CA ALA A 23 -0.48 -7.99 -1.68
C ALA A 23 -1.78 -8.34 -2.45
N PHE A 24 -2.94 -7.88 -1.97
CA PHE A 24 -4.25 -8.29 -2.48
C PHE A 24 -4.43 -8.05 -3.99
N HIS A 25 -3.86 -6.97 -4.55
CA HIS A 25 -3.95 -6.66 -5.97
C HIS A 25 -3.30 -7.70 -6.90
N TRP A 26 -2.48 -8.61 -6.35
CA TRP A 26 -1.87 -9.70 -7.10
C TRP A 26 -2.71 -10.96 -7.14
N PHE A 27 -3.80 -11.03 -6.36
CA PHE A 27 -4.53 -12.27 -6.15
C PHE A 27 -5.45 -12.59 -7.33
N ASN A 28 -5.56 -13.88 -7.65
CA ASN A 28 -6.75 -14.38 -8.32
C ASN A 28 -7.84 -14.59 -7.26
N ASN A 29 -8.74 -13.62 -7.12
CA ASN A 29 -9.76 -13.62 -6.06
C ASN A 29 -10.53 -14.94 -5.92
N ALA A 30 -10.94 -15.55 -7.03
CA ALA A 30 -11.71 -16.80 -7.00
C ALA A 30 -10.89 -17.98 -6.47
N GLU A 31 -9.64 -18.11 -6.91
CA GLU A 31 -8.75 -19.20 -6.47
C GLU A 31 -8.22 -18.95 -5.04
N SER A 32 -7.87 -17.71 -4.70
CA SER A 32 -7.49 -17.34 -3.32
C SER A 32 -8.62 -17.59 -2.33
N GLN A 33 -9.87 -17.27 -2.67
CA GLN A 33 -11.01 -17.59 -1.79
C GLN A 33 -11.15 -19.09 -1.54
N LYS A 34 -10.98 -19.95 -2.56
CA LYS A 34 -11.02 -21.41 -2.37
C LYS A 34 -9.93 -21.88 -1.41
N GLU A 35 -8.72 -21.40 -1.61
CA GLU A 35 -7.59 -21.76 -0.76
C GLU A 35 -7.76 -21.23 0.66
N PHE A 36 -8.26 -20.01 0.84
CA PHE A 36 -8.49 -19.41 2.15
C PHE A 36 -9.55 -20.19 2.92
N ARG A 37 -10.67 -20.57 2.27
CA ARG A 37 -11.68 -21.47 2.88
C ARG A 37 -11.08 -22.80 3.31
N ARG A 38 -10.13 -23.35 2.53
CA ARG A 38 -9.51 -24.64 2.83
C ARG A 38 -8.65 -24.56 4.10
N ILE A 39 -7.83 -23.51 4.23
CA ILE A 39 -6.85 -23.41 5.31
C ILE A 39 -7.40 -22.79 6.60
N LEU A 40 -8.45 -21.97 6.51
CA LEU A 40 -9.09 -21.37 7.69
C LEU A 40 -9.78 -22.42 8.54
N ARG A 41 -9.65 -22.27 9.84
CA ARG A 41 -10.48 -22.96 10.83
C ARG A 41 -11.92 -22.43 10.80
N PRO A 42 -12.89 -23.17 11.38
CA PRO A 42 -14.19 -22.60 11.71
C PRO A 42 -14.01 -21.25 12.44
N ASP A 43 -14.78 -20.25 12.02
CA ASP A 43 -14.70 -18.86 12.52
C ASP A 43 -13.39 -18.11 12.27
N GLY A 44 -12.48 -18.67 11.48
CA GLY A 44 -11.27 -17.97 11.03
C GLY A 44 -11.59 -16.74 10.18
N LEU A 45 -10.71 -15.75 10.24
CA LEU A 45 -10.89 -14.44 9.60
C LEU A 45 -9.84 -14.19 8.51
N VAL A 46 -10.18 -13.28 7.61
CA VAL A 46 -9.25 -12.69 6.64
C VAL A 46 -9.20 -11.18 6.86
N ALA A 47 -8.00 -10.64 6.96
CA ALA A 47 -7.73 -9.22 7.05
C ALA A 47 -6.95 -8.74 5.82
N VAL A 48 -7.59 -7.94 4.97
CA VAL A 48 -6.91 -7.21 3.90
C VAL A 48 -6.47 -5.86 4.45
N ILE A 49 -5.17 -5.57 4.36
CA ILE A 49 -4.56 -4.37 4.95
C ILE A 49 -3.96 -3.52 3.84
N TRP A 50 -4.32 -2.25 3.80
CA TRP A 50 -3.87 -1.32 2.76
C TRP A 50 -3.39 0.00 3.35
N ASN A 51 -2.16 0.39 3.04
CA ASN A 51 -1.65 1.72 3.41
C ASN A 51 -1.94 2.70 2.28
N LYS A 52 -2.93 3.59 2.51
CA LYS A 52 -3.28 4.67 1.60
C LYS A 52 -2.52 5.93 2.01
N ARG A 53 -1.98 6.66 1.02
CA ARG A 53 -1.45 8.00 1.26
C ARG A 53 -2.60 8.97 1.51
N ASP A 54 -2.40 9.86 2.46
CA ASP A 54 -3.40 10.85 2.82
C ASP A 54 -3.18 12.16 2.06
N LEU A 55 -4.04 12.46 1.09
CA LEU A 55 -3.94 13.68 0.28
C LEU A 55 -4.58 14.93 0.93
N ARG A 56 -4.97 14.85 2.21
CA ARG A 56 -5.58 15.97 2.94
C ARG A 56 -4.58 17.10 3.22
N SER A 57 -3.30 16.80 3.39
CA SER A 57 -2.28 17.83 3.63
C SER A 57 -1.78 18.47 2.33
N ALA A 58 -1.37 19.75 2.41
CA ALA A 58 -0.81 20.47 1.27
C ALA A 58 0.48 19.82 0.75
N PHE A 59 1.31 19.31 1.67
CA PHE A 59 2.51 18.56 1.31
C PHE A 59 2.17 17.34 0.44
N HIS A 60 1.22 16.49 0.84
CA HIS A 60 0.92 15.26 0.07
C HIS A 60 0.32 15.56 -1.31
N ARG A 61 -0.44 16.64 -1.47
CA ARG A 61 -0.93 17.08 -2.79
C ARG A 61 0.21 17.53 -3.69
N ASP A 62 1.11 18.36 -3.17
CA ASP A 62 2.28 18.82 -3.94
C ASP A 62 3.22 17.64 -4.26
N TYR A 63 3.41 16.71 -3.33
CA TYR A 63 4.17 15.46 -3.52
C TYR A 63 3.56 14.59 -4.61
N ASP A 64 2.24 14.37 -4.59
CA ASP A 64 1.53 13.58 -5.60
C ASP A 64 1.63 14.21 -7.00
N ASN A 65 1.50 15.54 -7.10
CA ASN A 65 1.66 16.27 -8.37
C ASN A 65 3.09 16.15 -8.91
N LEU A 66 4.09 16.25 -8.04
CA LEU A 66 5.49 16.10 -8.40
C LEU A 66 5.76 14.70 -8.98
N LEU A 67 5.23 13.65 -8.34
CA LEU A 67 5.34 12.29 -8.86
C LEU A 67 4.63 12.12 -10.21
N LYS A 68 3.41 12.67 -10.38
CA LYS A 68 2.71 12.65 -11.67
C LYS A 68 3.50 13.32 -12.79
N GLN A 69 4.26 14.36 -12.47
CA GLN A 69 5.01 15.13 -13.44
C GLN A 69 6.33 14.45 -13.85
N TYR A 70 7.04 13.84 -12.89
CA TYR A 70 8.42 13.39 -13.11
C TYR A 70 8.63 11.87 -13.02
N ALA A 71 7.67 11.10 -12.49
CA ALA A 71 7.72 9.65 -12.46
C ALA A 71 6.73 9.09 -13.49
N SER A 72 7.23 8.77 -14.68
CA SER A 72 6.42 8.36 -15.86
C SER A 72 5.51 7.17 -15.59
N ASP A 73 5.94 6.22 -14.75
CA ASP A 73 5.15 5.04 -14.40
C ASP A 73 4.25 5.24 -13.18
N TYR A 74 4.35 6.39 -12.51
CA TYR A 74 3.53 6.68 -11.33
C TYR A 74 2.04 6.63 -11.66
N ALA A 75 1.63 7.16 -12.81
CA ALA A 75 0.25 7.12 -13.27
C ALA A 75 -0.27 5.69 -13.51
N LYS A 76 0.61 4.75 -13.84
CA LYS A 76 0.27 3.32 -14.02
C LYS A 76 0.16 2.60 -12.67
N VAL A 77 0.89 3.07 -11.66
CA VAL A 77 0.91 2.49 -10.31
C VAL A 77 -0.17 3.12 -9.40
N THR A 78 -0.69 4.31 -9.71
CA THR A 78 -1.84 4.89 -8.99
C THR A 78 -3.13 4.10 -9.19
N HIS A 79 -3.20 3.19 -10.15
CA HIS A 79 -4.28 2.20 -10.28
C HIS A 79 -4.28 1.14 -9.16
N LEU A 80 -3.23 1.07 -8.33
CA LEU A 80 -3.21 0.28 -7.09
C LEU A 80 -4.10 0.85 -5.98
N GLN A 81 -4.93 1.86 -6.27
CA GLN A 81 -5.98 2.30 -5.37
C GLN A 81 -7.12 1.28 -5.43
N ILE A 82 -7.03 0.26 -4.59
CA ILE A 82 -8.11 -0.69 -4.43
C ILE A 82 -9.37 0.02 -3.91
N LYS A 83 -10.49 -0.24 -4.57
CA LYS A 83 -11.79 0.31 -4.20
C LYS A 83 -12.35 -0.50 -3.05
N ASP A 84 -12.95 0.19 -2.08
CA ASP A 84 -13.53 -0.47 -0.90
C ASP A 84 -14.52 -1.57 -1.30
N ALA A 85 -15.40 -1.29 -2.27
CA ALA A 85 -16.35 -2.26 -2.81
C ALA A 85 -15.71 -3.53 -3.42
N GLU A 86 -14.50 -3.43 -3.97
CA GLU A 86 -13.77 -4.58 -4.53
C GLU A 86 -13.24 -5.48 -3.41
N VAL A 87 -12.73 -4.88 -2.32
CA VAL A 87 -12.29 -5.61 -1.14
C VAL A 87 -13.48 -6.23 -0.40
N GLU A 88 -14.57 -5.48 -0.25
CA GLU A 88 -15.80 -5.95 0.40
C GLU A 88 -16.39 -7.17 -0.32
N ALA A 89 -16.43 -7.15 -1.66
CA ALA A 89 -16.91 -8.27 -2.47
C ALA A 89 -16.03 -9.52 -2.41
N PHE A 90 -14.81 -9.42 -1.88
CA PHE A 90 -13.93 -10.57 -1.69
C PHE A 90 -14.37 -11.48 -0.53
N PHE A 91 -15.07 -10.95 0.47
CA PHE A 91 -15.52 -11.73 1.61
C PHE A 91 -16.89 -12.35 1.33
N ALA A 92 -17.13 -13.57 1.84
CA ALA A 92 -18.50 -14.10 1.87
C ALA A 92 -19.34 -13.39 2.93
N HIS A 93 -18.71 -12.99 4.03
CA HIS A 93 -19.30 -12.13 5.05
C HIS A 93 -18.31 -11.04 5.43
N PHE A 94 -18.59 -9.81 5.01
CA PHE A 94 -17.79 -8.65 5.38
C PHE A 94 -18.18 -8.17 6.79
N GLU A 95 -17.21 -8.15 7.70
CA GLU A 95 -17.41 -7.77 9.11
C GLU A 95 -17.27 -6.26 9.29
N GLY A 96 -16.32 -5.63 8.58
CA GLY A 96 -16.15 -4.19 8.63
C GLY A 96 -14.80 -3.69 8.17
N LYS A 97 -14.68 -2.35 8.16
CA LYS A 97 -13.46 -1.62 7.82
C LYS A 97 -13.09 -0.69 8.96
N GLU A 98 -11.84 -0.77 9.39
CA GLU A 98 -11.23 0.14 10.34
C GLU A 98 -10.11 0.96 9.69
N ILE A 99 -9.96 2.22 10.12
CA ILE A 99 -8.95 3.13 9.59
C ILE A 99 -8.05 3.62 10.72
N PHE A 100 -6.78 3.25 10.65
CA PHE A 100 -5.76 3.68 11.60
C PHE A 100 -4.89 4.78 10.96
N PRO A 101 -4.90 6.02 11.48
CA PRO A 101 -3.97 7.05 11.04
C PRO A 101 -2.55 6.68 11.47
N HIS A 102 -1.59 6.81 10.56
CA HIS A 102 -0.19 6.60 10.84
C HIS A 102 0.64 7.70 10.20
N HIS A 103 1.73 8.11 10.84
CA HIS A 103 2.66 9.05 10.24
C HIS A 103 4.10 8.68 10.58
N GLN A 104 5.01 9.09 9.70
CA GLN A 104 6.44 8.95 9.86
C GLN A 104 7.08 10.33 9.82
N GLN A 105 7.94 10.62 10.78
CA GLN A 105 8.81 11.80 10.71
C GLN A 105 10.02 11.44 9.86
N MET A 106 10.21 12.16 8.77
CA MET A 106 11.29 11.91 7.82
C MET A 106 12.18 13.14 7.68
N ASP A 107 13.49 12.96 7.76
CA ASP A 107 14.41 13.91 7.14
C ASP A 107 14.44 13.74 5.61
N PHE A 108 15.28 14.52 4.94
CA PHE A 108 15.35 14.47 3.47
C PHE A 108 15.90 13.13 2.96
N GLU A 109 16.88 12.54 3.63
CA GLU A 109 17.49 11.28 3.22
C GLU A 109 16.47 10.13 3.32
N GLN A 110 15.68 10.12 4.39
CA GLN A 110 14.59 9.17 4.60
C GLN A 110 13.48 9.33 3.56
N LEU A 111 13.08 10.57 3.24
CA LEU A 111 12.10 10.84 2.18
C LEU A 111 12.60 10.37 0.81
N LEU A 112 13.87 10.60 0.50
CA LEU A 112 14.49 10.15 -0.75
C LEU A 112 14.67 8.63 -0.78
N GLY A 113 15.02 8.01 0.34
CA GLY A 113 15.06 6.55 0.49
C GLY A 113 13.71 5.91 0.19
N ARG A 114 12.62 6.50 0.69
CA ARG A 114 11.24 6.08 0.40
C ARG A 114 10.88 6.23 -1.08
N LEU A 115 11.34 7.29 -1.74
CA LEU A 115 11.13 7.45 -3.18
C LEU A 115 11.82 6.31 -3.95
N ARG A 116 13.09 6.04 -3.64
CA ARG A 116 13.91 5.01 -4.30
C ARG A 116 13.39 3.59 -4.15
N SER A 117 12.68 3.29 -3.06
CA SER A 117 12.04 1.97 -2.87
C SER A 117 10.73 1.80 -3.64
N SER A 118 10.28 2.83 -4.37
CA SER A 118 9.05 2.79 -5.13
C SER A 118 9.32 2.31 -6.56
N SER A 119 8.48 1.39 -7.07
CA SER A 119 8.59 0.85 -8.43
C SER A 119 8.46 1.90 -9.54
N TYR A 120 7.86 3.05 -9.24
CA TYR A 120 7.71 4.18 -10.15
C TYR A 120 8.89 5.18 -10.09
N CYS A 121 9.89 4.95 -9.23
CA CYS A 121 11.06 5.83 -9.18
C CYS A 121 11.81 5.73 -10.52
N PRO A 122 12.11 6.85 -11.20
CA PRO A 122 12.99 6.84 -12.36
C PRO A 122 14.37 6.29 -11.99
N ASP A 123 15.05 5.71 -12.96
CA ASP A 123 16.41 5.19 -12.80
C ASP A 123 17.36 6.26 -12.28
N GLU A 124 18.22 5.93 -11.30
CA GLU A 124 19.08 6.92 -10.63
C GLU A 124 20.05 7.67 -11.57
N GLY A 125 20.38 7.08 -12.73
CA GLY A 125 21.20 7.72 -13.76
C GLY A 125 20.45 8.64 -14.73
N SER A 126 19.12 8.71 -14.63
CA SER A 126 18.29 9.47 -15.57
C SER A 126 18.20 10.97 -15.23
N GLU A 127 17.96 11.80 -16.25
CA GLU A 127 17.65 13.22 -16.06
C GLU A 127 16.35 13.41 -15.26
N ALA A 128 15.37 12.51 -15.44
CA ALA A 128 14.13 12.49 -14.69
C ALA A 128 14.38 12.31 -13.19
N TYR A 129 15.23 11.37 -12.79
CA TYR A 129 15.61 11.17 -11.38
C TYR A 129 16.31 12.39 -10.79
N SER A 130 17.25 12.98 -11.54
CA SER A 130 17.96 14.19 -11.12
C SER A 130 17.01 15.37 -10.91
N THR A 131 16.05 15.55 -11.81
CA THR A 131 15.05 16.61 -11.75
C THR A 131 14.06 16.40 -10.61
N LEU A 132 13.55 15.17 -10.48
CA LEU A 132 12.67 14.73 -9.40
C LEU A 132 13.33 14.94 -8.04
N THR A 133 14.59 14.55 -7.86
CA THR A 133 15.32 14.70 -6.59
C THR A 133 15.52 16.16 -6.21
N LYS A 134 15.86 17.04 -7.18
CA LYS A 134 15.95 18.49 -6.94
C LYS A 134 14.60 19.10 -6.54
N ALA A 135 13.54 18.74 -7.26
CA ALA A 135 12.18 19.20 -6.94
C ALA A 135 11.72 18.68 -5.57
N MET A 136 12.03 17.43 -5.23
CA MET A 136 11.73 16.81 -3.95
C MET A 136 12.45 17.53 -2.81
N LYS A 137 13.71 17.93 -3.00
CA LYS A 137 14.46 18.72 -2.02
C LYS A 137 13.80 20.07 -1.79
N ALA A 138 13.43 20.79 -2.85
CA ALA A 138 12.72 22.06 -2.73
C ALA A 138 11.37 21.89 -1.99
N LEU A 139 10.64 20.81 -2.28
CA LEU A 139 9.39 20.47 -1.59
C LEU A 139 9.60 20.18 -0.10
N PHE A 140 10.63 19.41 0.23
CA PHE A 140 11.00 19.13 1.61
C PHE A 140 11.34 20.41 2.38
N GLU A 141 12.18 21.29 1.80
CA GLU A 141 12.56 22.56 2.43
C GLU A 141 11.35 23.49 2.66
N LYS A 142 10.36 23.45 1.76
CA LYS A 142 9.10 24.21 1.89
C LYS A 142 8.24 23.77 3.07
N TYR A 143 8.19 22.46 3.35
CA TYR A 143 7.22 21.89 4.31
C TYR A 143 7.83 21.36 5.61
N LYS A 144 9.16 21.21 5.70
CA LYS A 144 9.81 20.70 6.90
C LYS A 144 9.55 21.61 8.11
N GLN A 145 9.37 20.99 9.27
CA GLN A 145 9.30 21.63 10.57
C GLN A 145 10.39 21.04 11.45
N LYS A 146 11.23 21.90 12.05
CA LYS A 146 12.35 21.48 12.91
C LYS A 146 13.25 20.40 12.26
N GLY A 147 13.43 20.48 10.94
CA GLY A 147 14.27 19.55 10.18
C GLY A 147 13.58 18.27 9.72
N PHE A 148 12.32 18.05 10.07
CA PHE A 148 11.56 16.85 9.71
C PHE A 148 10.28 17.18 8.96
N LEU A 149 9.81 16.23 8.18
CA LEU A 149 8.54 16.25 7.50
C LEU A 149 7.66 15.12 8.05
N SER A 150 6.40 15.44 8.39
CA SER A 150 5.41 14.42 8.71
C SER A 150 4.82 13.83 7.42
N PHE A 151 5.14 12.57 7.12
CA PHE A 151 4.56 11.82 6.02
C PHE A 151 3.40 10.97 6.54
N GLU A 152 2.18 11.23 6.07
CA GLU A 152 0.92 10.75 6.64
C GLU A 152 0.29 9.65 5.77
N TYR A 153 -0.26 8.66 6.45
CA TYR A 153 -0.95 7.52 5.85
C TYR A 153 -2.20 7.17 6.64
N GLN A 154 -3.05 6.43 5.96
CA GLN A 154 -4.15 5.71 6.56
C GLN A 154 -3.95 4.22 6.29
N THR A 155 -3.81 3.44 7.36
CA THR A 155 -3.88 1.97 7.27
C THR A 155 -5.34 1.57 7.34
N CYS A 156 -5.89 1.16 6.20
CA CYS A 156 -7.23 0.59 6.11
C CYS A 156 -7.15 -0.91 6.36
N VAL A 157 -7.92 -1.42 7.32
CA VAL A 157 -8.05 -2.85 7.61
C VAL A 157 -9.47 -3.27 7.28
N TYR A 158 -9.62 -4.17 6.33
CA TYR A 158 -10.89 -4.78 5.94
C TYR A 158 -10.91 -6.19 6.52
N LEU A 159 -11.93 -6.51 7.31
CA LEU A 159 -12.06 -7.78 8.00
C LEU A 159 -13.30 -8.51 7.52
N GLY A 160 -13.19 -9.83 7.34
CA GLY A 160 -14.34 -10.65 6.97
C GLY A 160 -14.06 -12.14 7.06
N LYS A 161 -15.12 -12.92 6.84
CA LYS A 161 -15.11 -14.39 6.73
C LYS A 161 -15.22 -14.82 5.27
N MET A 162 -14.73 -16.03 4.97
CA MET A 162 -14.73 -16.63 3.63
C MET A 162 -15.93 -17.53 3.36
#